data_AF-V6JQX4-F1
#
_entry.id   AF-V6JQX4-F1
#
_cell.length_a   1.000
_cell.length_b   1.000
_cell.length_c   1.000
_cell.angle_alpha   90.00
_cell.angle_beta   90.00
_cell.angle_gamma   90.00
#
_symmetry.space_group_name_H-M   'P 1'
#
loop_
_entity.id
_entity.type
_entity.pdbx_description
1 polymer ?
#
loop_
_entity_poly.entity_id
_entity_poly.type
_entity_poly.pdbx_seq_one_letter_code
_entity_poly.pdbx_strand_id
1 'polypeptide(L)'
;MTTRTTDDATGPSSRPSRRRLTDSLLAALAPVAAFSLALAGLTTWVTAGQAGRPARIAVTSGRVLLPYGGTTETAAFFVVTNSGGADDRLVRVTTSRAGRP
;
A
#
# COMPACT_ATOMS: atom_id res chain seq x y z
N MET A 1 16.18 78.43 13.85
CA MET A 1 16.20 78.01 15.26
C MET A 1 14.83 77.40 15.52
N THR A 2 14.62 76.08 15.53
CA THR A 2 14.86 75.16 16.66
C THR A 2 14.81 73.68 16.19
N THR A 3 15.86 72.91 16.54
CA THR A 3 16.01 71.43 16.75
C THR A 3 15.44 70.41 15.74
N ARG A 4 16.25 69.55 15.09
CA ARG A 4 16.81 68.25 15.57
C ARG A 4 15.71 67.33 16.14
N THR A 5 15.45 66.13 15.62
CA THR A 5 16.34 64.97 15.70
C THR A 5 15.87 63.85 14.78
N THR A 6 16.81 63.30 14.01
CA THR A 6 16.76 61.97 13.43
C THR A 6 16.83 60.96 14.57
N ASP A 7 15.75 60.21 14.84
CA ASP A 7 15.79 58.95 15.61
C ASP A 7 15.20 57.90 14.68
N ASP A 8 16.04 57.31 13.84
CA ASP A 8 16.89 56.17 14.13
C ASP A 8 16.17 54.87 13.78
N ALA A 9 16.74 54.24 12.77
CA ALA A 9 16.26 53.01 12.18
C ALA A 9 16.65 51.87 13.12
N THR A 10 15.68 51.16 13.68
CA THR A 10 15.84 49.72 14.00
C THR A 10 14.45 49.12 14.19
N GLY A 11 13.88 48.54 13.14
CA GLY A 11 12.79 47.58 13.33
C GLY A 11 13.32 46.45 14.22
N PRO A 12 12.62 46.04 15.30
CA PRO A 12 13.16 45.07 16.23
C PRO A 12 13.44 43.75 15.50
N SER A 13 14.72 43.43 15.32
CA SER A 13 15.15 42.11 14.85
C SER A 13 14.81 41.11 15.95
N SER A 14 13.60 40.56 15.88
CA SER A 14 13.10 39.62 16.88
C SER A 14 13.83 38.28 16.70
N ARG A 15 14.99 38.14 17.36
CA ARG A 15 15.68 36.85 17.44
C ARG A 15 14.90 35.97 18.41
N PRO A 16 14.33 34.83 17.98
CA PRO A 16 13.61 33.95 18.87
C PRO A 16 14.56 33.50 19.99
N SER A 17 14.14 33.68 21.25
CA SER A 17 14.96 33.25 22.38
C SER A 17 15.04 31.72 22.38
N ARG A 18 16.21 31.18 22.74
CA ARG A 18 16.46 29.72 22.79
C ARG A 18 15.37 28.96 23.56
N ARG A 19 14.80 29.61 24.59
CA ARG A 19 13.69 29.08 25.41
C ARG A 19 12.39 28.88 24.62
N ARG A 20 12.03 29.81 23.73
CA ARG A 20 10.84 29.65 22.86
C ARG A 20 11.04 28.53 21.85
N LEU A 21 12.26 28.37 21.32
CA LEU A 21 12.58 27.27 20.42
C LEU A 21 12.50 25.91 21.13
N THR A 22 13.00 25.80 22.36
CA THR A 22 12.87 24.56 23.15
C THR A 22 11.42 24.26 23.50
N ASP A 23 10.61 25.26 23.84
CA ASP A 23 9.19 25.05 24.14
C ASP A 23 8.40 24.61 22.89
N SER A 24 8.68 25.19 21.72
CA SER A 24 8.10 24.74 20.46
C SER A 24 8.57 23.33 20.06
N LEU A 25 9.83 23.00 20.32
CA LEU A 25 10.37 21.66 20.09
C LEU A 25 9.69 20.63 20.98
N LEU A 26 9.51 20.95 22.27
CA LEU A 26 8.78 20.10 23.22
C LEU A 26 7.31 19.94 22.83
N ALA A 27 6.67 21.02 22.35
CA ALA A 27 5.29 20.97 21.85
C ALA A 27 5.15 20.09 20.60
N ALA A 28 6.18 20.04 19.75
CA ALA A 28 6.20 19.19 18.56
C ALA A 28 6.52 17.71 18.85
N LEU A 29 7.05 17.37 20.03
CA LEU A 29 7.34 15.97 20.38
C LEU A 29 6.08 15.11 20.44
N ALA A 30 5.01 15.62 21.05
CA ALA A 30 3.76 14.90 21.18
C ALA A 30 3.17 14.47 19.82
N PRO A 31 2.97 15.36 18.83
CA PRO A 31 2.47 14.96 17.52
C PRO A 31 3.45 14.04 16.78
N VAL A 32 4.77 14.28 16.84
CA VAL A 32 5.76 13.40 16.18
C VAL A 32 5.73 11.98 16.77
N ALA A 33 5.63 11.86 18.09
CA ALA A 33 5.51 10.57 18.77
C ALA A 33 4.21 9.87 18.36
N ALA A 34 3.08 10.59 18.34
CA ALA A 34 1.80 10.05 17.89
C ALA A 34 1.84 9.55 16.44
N PHE A 35 2.41 10.34 15.53
CA PHE A 35 2.58 9.93 14.13
C PHE A 35 3.50 8.73 13.98
N SER A 36 4.59 8.68 14.74
CA SER A 36 5.53 7.57 14.72
C SER A 36 4.89 6.28 15.23
N LEU A 37 4.08 6.35 16.29
CA LEU A 37 3.31 5.22 16.81
C LEU A 37 2.25 4.75 15.80
N ALA A 38 1.50 5.68 15.21
CA ALA A 38 0.52 5.36 14.18
C ALA A 38 1.18 4.70 12.97
N LEU A 39 2.32 5.22 12.52
CA LEU A 39 3.08 4.66 11.40
C LEU A 39 3.61 3.27 11.72
N ALA A 40 4.22 3.06 12.90
CA ALA A 40 4.71 1.75 13.32
C ALA A 40 3.58 0.72 13.41
N GLY A 41 2.42 1.11 13.93
CA GLY A 41 1.22 0.27 13.95
C GLY A 41 0.75 -0.10 12.55
N LEU A 42 0.68 0.89 11.65
CA LEU A 42 0.27 0.68 10.26
C LEU A 42 1.28 -0.22 9.52
N THR A 43 2.58 0.00 9.68
CA THR A 43 3.63 -0.85 9.09
C THR A 43 3.50 -2.29 9.58
N THR A 44 3.24 -2.50 10.87
CA THR A 44 3.02 -3.83 11.44
C THR A 44 1.78 -4.49 10.83
N TRP A 45 0.68 -3.74 10.70
CA TRP A 45 -0.56 -4.23 10.11
C TRP A 45 -0.40 -4.63 8.63
N VAL A 46 0.29 -3.80 7.83
CA VAL A 46 0.57 -4.07 6.42
C VAL A 46 1.49 -5.28 6.27
N THR A 47 2.57 -5.37 7.04
CA THR A 47 3.53 -6.48 6.96
C THR A 47 2.93 -7.81 7.41
N ALA A 48 1.98 -7.79 8.35
CA ALA A 48 1.16 -8.95 8.71
C ALA A 48 0.20 -9.41 7.58
N GLY A 49 0.13 -8.68 6.46
CA GLY A 49 -0.68 -9.02 5.29
C GLY A 49 -2.17 -8.70 5.44
N GLN A 50 -2.53 -7.92 6.47
CA GLN A 50 -3.91 -7.50 6.71
C GLN A 50 -4.38 -6.44 5.69
N ALA A 51 -3.45 -5.78 5.00
CA ALA A 51 -3.72 -4.88 3.89
C ALA A 51 -4.19 -5.58 2.60
N GLY A 52 -4.45 -6.88 2.65
CA GLY A 52 -4.60 -7.72 1.48
C GLY A 52 -3.24 -8.21 0.99
N ARG A 53 -3.22 -9.43 0.48
CA ARG A 53 -2.06 -10.06 -0.17
C ARG A 53 -2.46 -10.35 -1.61
N PRO A 54 -1.54 -10.24 -2.58
CA PRO A 54 -1.87 -10.56 -3.97
C PRO A 54 -2.44 -11.98 -4.07
N ALA A 55 -3.25 -12.21 -5.11
CA ALA A 55 -3.74 -13.55 -5.42
C ALA A 55 -2.55 -14.51 -5.55
N ARG A 56 -2.69 -15.70 -4.97
CA ARG A 56 -1.69 -16.77 -5.08
C ARG A 56 -2.41 -18.02 -5.55
N ILE A 57 -2.27 -18.30 -6.83
CA ILE A 57 -3.01 -19.36 -7.49
C ILE A 57 -2.16 -20.62 -7.58
N ALA A 58 -2.73 -21.74 -7.13
CA ALA A 58 -2.24 -23.07 -7.39
C ALA A 58 -3.30 -23.85 -8.19
N VAL A 59 -2.85 -24.60 -9.19
CA VAL A 59 -3.71 -25.48 -9.99
C VAL A 59 -3.21 -26.91 -9.83
N THR A 60 -4.09 -27.81 -9.42
CA THR A 60 -3.74 -29.22 -9.12
C THR A 60 -4.79 -30.18 -9.70
N SER A 61 -4.49 -31.47 -9.65
CA SER A 61 -5.45 -32.55 -10.00
C SER A 61 -6.05 -32.43 -11.40
N GLY A 62 -5.23 -32.01 -12.38
CA GLY A 62 -5.64 -31.85 -13.77
C GLY A 62 -5.96 -33.18 -14.44
N ARG A 63 -7.17 -33.29 -15.00
CA ARG A 63 -7.65 -34.47 -15.75
C ARG A 63 -8.55 -34.03 -16.91
N VAL A 64 -8.52 -34.78 -18.01
CA VAL A 64 -9.33 -34.51 -19.20
C VAL A 64 -10.13 -35.76 -19.55
N LEU A 65 -11.41 -35.59 -19.84
CA LEU A 65 -12.26 -36.69 -20.30
C LEU A 65 -11.92 -37.02 -21.76
N LEU A 66 -11.62 -38.28 -22.05
CA LEU A 66 -11.41 -38.70 -23.44
C LEU A 66 -12.73 -38.60 -24.21
N PRO A 67 -12.73 -37.98 -25.41
CA PRO A 67 -13.92 -37.96 -26.25
C PRO A 67 -14.42 -39.37 -26.51
N TYR A 68 -15.73 -39.56 -26.49
CA TYR A 68 -16.38 -40.87 -26.63
C TYR A 68 -17.61 -40.77 -27.52
N GLY A 69 -17.94 -41.84 -28.26
CA GLY A 69 -19.13 -41.87 -29.11
C GLY A 69 -19.03 -41.00 -30.38
N GLY A 70 -17.82 -40.75 -30.89
CA GLY A 70 -17.60 -39.98 -32.12
C GLY A 70 -17.69 -38.47 -31.96
N THR A 71 -17.84 -37.96 -30.73
CA THR A 71 -17.82 -36.53 -30.44
C THR A 71 -16.40 -35.99 -30.41
N THR A 72 -16.24 -34.71 -30.74
CA THR A 72 -14.97 -33.97 -30.59
C THR A 72 -14.94 -33.12 -29.32
N GLU A 73 -16.05 -33.06 -28.58
CA GLU A 73 -16.16 -32.32 -27.34
C GLU A 73 -15.54 -33.10 -26.17
N THR A 74 -14.94 -32.35 -25.25
CA THR A 74 -14.29 -32.89 -24.06
C THR A 74 -14.47 -31.92 -22.89
N ALA A 75 -14.26 -32.41 -21.68
CA ALA A 75 -14.23 -31.62 -20.45
C ALA A 75 -12.86 -31.76 -19.78
N ALA A 76 -12.32 -30.64 -19.29
CA ALA A 76 -11.16 -30.61 -18.42
C ALA A 76 -11.61 -30.30 -16.98
N PHE A 77 -11.06 -31.04 -16.02
CA PHE A 77 -11.29 -30.83 -14.60
C PHE A 77 -9.96 -30.59 -13.92
N PHE A 78 -9.94 -29.61 -13.03
CA PHE A 78 -8.78 -29.26 -12.20
C PHE A 78 -9.28 -28.52 -10.97
N VAL A 79 -8.46 -28.51 -9.93
CA VAL A 79 -8.72 -27.75 -8.72
C VAL A 79 -7.90 -26.47 -8.78
N VAL A 80 -8.59 -25.32 -8.71
CA VAL A 80 -7.94 -24.02 -8.55
C VAL A 80 -8.08 -23.59 -7.10
N THR A 81 -6.97 -23.25 -6.47
CA THR A 81 -6.93 -22.74 -5.10
C THR A 81 -6.27 -21.37 -5.09
N ASN A 82 -6.97 -20.36 -4.58
CA ASN A 82 -6.41 -19.05 -4.29
C ASN A 82 -6.13 -18.96 -2.79
N SER A 83 -4.86 -18.97 -2.41
CA SER A 83 -4.43 -18.77 -1.01
C SER A 83 -4.01 -17.32 -0.74
N GLY A 84 -4.22 -16.42 -1.70
CA GLY A 84 -4.00 -14.99 -1.59
C GLY A 84 -5.16 -14.28 -0.89
N GLY A 85 -4.99 -12.98 -0.64
CA GLY A 85 -5.99 -12.13 -0.01
C GLY A 85 -6.74 -11.22 -0.98
N ALA A 86 -6.64 -11.50 -2.28
CA ALA A 86 -7.28 -10.74 -3.35
C ALA A 86 -7.99 -11.71 -4.29
N ASP A 87 -9.13 -11.26 -4.83
CA ASP A 87 -9.92 -12.03 -5.78
C ASP A 87 -9.18 -12.25 -7.10
N ASP A 88 -9.51 -13.34 -7.79
CA ASP A 88 -8.98 -13.67 -9.11
C ASP A 88 -10.05 -14.42 -9.94
N ARG A 89 -9.90 -14.43 -11.26
CA ARG A 89 -10.84 -15.04 -12.19
C ARG A 89 -10.12 -15.84 -13.27
N LEU A 90 -10.50 -17.11 -13.43
CA LEU A 90 -10.11 -17.90 -14.59
C LEU A 90 -10.85 -17.40 -15.84
N VAL A 91 -10.13 -16.74 -16.74
CA VAL A 91 -10.70 -16.14 -17.96
C VAL A 91 -10.48 -16.97 -19.22
N ARG A 92 -9.49 -17.87 -19.22
CA ARG A 92 -9.15 -18.67 -20.40
C ARG A 92 -8.47 -19.97 -19.99
N VAL A 93 -8.78 -21.02 -20.74
CA VAL A 93 -8.04 -22.28 -20.73
C VAL A 93 -7.53 -22.49 -22.14
N THR A 94 -6.25 -22.85 -22.28
CA THR A 94 -5.63 -23.13 -23.57
C THR A 94 -4.91 -24.47 -23.54
N THR A 95 -4.87 -25.14 -24.68
CA THR A 95 -4.14 -26.39 -24.88
C THR A 95 -3.71 -26.46 -26.34
N SER A 96 -2.59 -27.11 -26.62
CA SER A 96 -2.13 -27.37 -27.99
C SER A 96 -2.94 -28.46 -28.70
N ARG A 97 -3.82 -29.16 -27.97
CA ARG A 97 -4.62 -30.29 -28.47
C ARG A 97 -6.07 -29.96 -28.78
N ALA A 98 -6.59 -28.85 -28.28
CA ALA A 98 -7.89 -28.32 -28.67
C ALA A 98 -7.69 -27.26 -29.76
N GLY A 99 -8.67 -27.12 -30.66
CA GLY A 99 -8.66 -26.07 -31.69
C GLY A 99 -8.52 -24.67 -31.07
N ARG A 100 -8.02 -23.71 -31.86
CA ARG A 100 -7.98 -22.30 -31.41
C ARG A 100 -9.41 -21.82 -31.09
N PRO A 101 -9.58 -21.01 -30.03
CA PRO A 101 -10.88 -20.48 -29.62
C PRO A 101 -11.49 -19.58 -30.69
#